data_AF-A0A7G1NFI1-F1
#
_entry.id   AF-A0A7G1NFI1-F1
#
_cell.length_a   1.000
_cell.length_b   1.000
_cell.length_c   1.000
_cell.angle_alpha   90.00
_cell.angle_beta   90.00
_cell.angle_gamma   90.00
#
_symmetry.space_group_name_H-M   'P 1'
#
loop_
_entity.id
_entity.type
_entity.pdbx_description
1 polymer ?
#
loop_
_entity_poly.entity_id
_entity_poly.type
_entity_poly.pdbx_seq_one_letter_code
_entity_poly.pdbx_strand_id
1 'polypeptide(L)'
;MDAADLDRQARTMSGCIPPLLVSRLLELGHGEEVEVQAGRGEWFCAREWARLLGDRGRRAQALEVLAPYVATGWWPAARTQAELLESWERAEEAIALARPYAATGGNPLEFFARLLARHGRTDEAVTRLSAGIDDWLLATALVDVAEGAGRDEDIAALLAARIPARHRCDSPWCCRGLDPDTAIGLLATIRERQGRVDEAIALLRTRQHSTSVNNHDQLADLLARHDRIEELRAYAATESLGHAARRLAEVLEERGDVEGAIAVHRQPGDSPIHPCHGAVQLAQLLARHGRGDEAVEVMRVLAEDHNGDDWILHTWSELCLEQGRPEDGLAHLDALAAARGGAEDWDLYWIRLPLIAARDGVDEAIARARSHPEGATSYAAPHIAGLLAVAGRTEEAVAVLEQHAFANSHDLAGHLIDLGRVKDAVALLQRRESEPVTPVRTGSLFNDPPF
;
A
#
# COMPACT_ATOMS: atom_id res chain seq x y z
N MET A 1 -27.82 -12.62 1.32
CA MET A 1 -26.55 -11.87 1.35
C MET A 1 -26.30 -11.53 2.81
N ASP A 2 -25.15 -11.94 3.35
CA ASP A 2 -24.79 -11.73 4.76
C ASP A 2 -23.62 -10.73 4.84
N ALA A 3 -23.67 -9.82 5.81
CA ALA A 3 -22.64 -8.81 6.00
C ALA A 3 -21.28 -9.42 6.32
N ALA A 4 -21.24 -10.53 7.07
CA ALA A 4 -19.99 -11.23 7.39
C ALA A 4 -19.36 -11.90 6.16
N ASP A 5 -20.18 -12.44 5.27
CA ASP A 5 -19.72 -13.03 4.00
C ASP A 5 -19.16 -11.96 3.06
N LEU A 6 -19.86 -10.83 2.92
CA LEU A 6 -19.39 -9.68 2.15
C LEU A 6 -18.07 -9.12 2.71
N ASP A 7 -17.96 -9.01 4.03
CA ASP A 7 -16.75 -8.51 4.69
C ASP A 7 -15.56 -9.48 4.55
N ARG A 8 -15.83 -10.79 4.51
CA ARG A 8 -14.82 -11.80 4.19
C ARG A 8 -14.36 -11.65 2.74
N GLN A 9 -15.29 -11.65 1.77
CA GLN A 9 -14.98 -11.49 0.35
C GLN A 9 -14.19 -10.21 0.08
N ALA A 10 -14.61 -9.11 0.69
CA ALA A 10 -13.97 -7.80 0.54
C ALA A 10 -12.59 -7.70 1.21
N ARG A 11 -12.21 -8.64 2.08
CA ARG A 11 -10.86 -8.70 2.67
C ARG A 11 -9.96 -9.70 1.97
N THR A 12 -10.50 -10.86 1.60
CA THR A 12 -9.71 -11.96 1.03
C THR A 12 -9.65 -11.94 -0.49
N MET A 13 -10.47 -11.12 -1.16
CA MET A 13 -10.63 -11.11 -2.63
C MET A 13 -10.96 -12.50 -3.21
N SER A 14 -11.52 -13.40 -2.40
CA SER A 14 -11.80 -14.79 -2.77
C SER A 14 -13.28 -14.97 -3.08
N GLY A 15 -13.56 -15.67 -4.18
CA GLY A 15 -14.92 -15.96 -4.65
C GLY A 15 -15.72 -14.72 -5.08
N CYS A 16 -15.02 -13.67 -5.52
CA CYS A 16 -15.59 -12.44 -6.06
C CYS A 16 -14.67 -11.89 -7.17
N ILE A 17 -15.19 -10.99 -8.01
CA ILE A 17 -14.37 -10.30 -9.01
C ILE A 17 -13.61 -9.13 -8.35
N PRO A 18 -12.26 -9.16 -8.30
CA PRO A 18 -11.47 -8.12 -7.64
C PRO A 18 -11.63 -6.72 -8.27
N PRO A 19 -11.49 -5.63 -7.48
CA PRO A 19 -11.63 -4.25 -7.96
C PRO A 19 -10.84 -3.92 -9.22
N LEU A 20 -9.57 -4.34 -9.29
CA LEU A 20 -8.68 -4.04 -10.41
C LEU A 20 -9.20 -4.67 -11.73
N LEU A 21 -9.77 -5.88 -11.64
CA LEU A 21 -10.35 -6.55 -12.81
C LEU A 21 -11.69 -5.94 -13.20
N VAL A 22 -12.50 -5.46 -12.23
CA VAL A 22 -13.72 -4.70 -12.54
C VAL A 22 -13.39 -3.40 -13.28
N SER A 23 -12.39 -2.63 -12.83
CA SER A 23 -11.92 -1.43 -13.54
C SER A 23 -11.48 -1.76 -14.96
N ARG A 24 -10.68 -2.82 -15.13
CA ARG A 24 -10.22 -3.28 -16.44
C ARG A 24 -11.37 -3.67 -17.37
N LEU A 25 -12.39 -4.35 -16.86
CA LEU A 25 -13.61 -4.66 -17.62
C LEU A 25 -14.31 -3.39 -18.12
N LEU A 26 -14.42 -2.37 -17.27
CA LEU A 26 -15.04 -1.10 -17.65
C LEU A 26 -14.22 -0.32 -18.67
N GLU A 27 -12.89 -0.28 -18.51
CA GLU A 27 -11.94 0.36 -19.44
C GLU A 27 -12.01 -0.26 -20.84
N LEU A 28 -12.16 -1.59 -20.92
CA LEU A 28 -12.33 -2.32 -22.18
C LEU A 28 -13.77 -2.30 -22.73
N GLY A 29 -14.69 -1.58 -22.08
CA GLY A 29 -16.07 -1.41 -22.55
C GLY A 29 -17.03 -2.55 -22.20
N HIS A 30 -16.67 -3.47 -21.32
CA HIS A 30 -17.51 -4.61 -20.90
C HIS A 30 -18.51 -4.27 -19.79
N GLY A 31 -19.15 -3.10 -19.89
CA GLY A 31 -20.09 -2.60 -18.87
C GLY A 31 -21.35 -3.46 -18.68
N GLU A 32 -21.83 -4.13 -19.73
CA GLU A 32 -22.99 -5.04 -19.64
C GLU A 32 -22.70 -6.25 -18.74
N GLU A 33 -21.48 -6.79 -18.79
CA GLU A 33 -21.11 -7.90 -17.90
C GLU A 33 -21.05 -7.42 -16.45
N VAL A 34 -20.47 -6.24 -16.21
CA VAL A 34 -20.40 -5.64 -14.87
C VAL A 34 -21.81 -5.41 -14.30
N GLU A 35 -22.77 -4.97 -15.13
CA GLU A 35 -24.19 -4.86 -14.74
C GLU A 35 -24.80 -6.22 -14.36
N VAL A 36 -24.58 -7.25 -15.18
CA VAL A 36 -25.10 -8.60 -14.90
C VAL A 36 -24.53 -9.14 -13.59
N GLN A 37 -23.24 -8.98 -13.36
CA GLN A 37 -22.57 -9.45 -12.16
C GLN A 37 -22.98 -8.66 -10.91
N ALA A 38 -23.17 -7.34 -11.04
CA ALA A 38 -23.77 -6.52 -9.99
C ALA A 38 -25.14 -7.07 -9.55
N GLY A 39 -25.99 -7.45 -10.50
CA GLY A 39 -27.30 -8.05 -10.22
C GLY A 39 -27.24 -9.45 -9.59
N ARG A 40 -26.10 -10.14 -9.65
CA ARG A 40 -25.88 -11.47 -9.06
C ARG A 40 -25.28 -11.44 -7.65
N GLY A 41 -25.03 -10.25 -7.11
CA GLY A 41 -24.48 -10.09 -5.77
C GLY A 41 -22.98 -9.82 -5.72
N GLU A 42 -22.30 -9.61 -6.85
CA GLU A 42 -20.88 -9.23 -6.88
C GLU A 42 -20.70 -7.79 -6.42
N TRP A 43 -20.22 -7.61 -5.18
CA TRP A 43 -20.09 -6.30 -4.55
C TRP A 43 -19.26 -5.30 -5.36
N PHE A 44 -18.08 -5.72 -5.84
CA PHE A 44 -17.18 -4.81 -6.56
C PHE A 44 -17.78 -4.38 -7.91
N CYS A 45 -18.47 -5.29 -8.60
CA CYS A 45 -19.24 -4.94 -9.79
C CYS A 45 -20.39 -3.98 -9.46
N ALA A 46 -21.16 -4.24 -8.39
CA ALA A 46 -22.24 -3.37 -7.96
C ALA A 46 -21.75 -1.96 -7.59
N ARG A 47 -20.60 -1.85 -6.92
CA ARG A 47 -19.95 -0.60 -6.56
C ARG A 47 -19.56 0.23 -7.79
N GLU A 48 -18.80 -0.35 -8.71
CA GLU A 48 -18.36 0.38 -9.90
C GLU A 48 -19.51 0.64 -10.88
N TRP A 49 -20.48 -0.27 -10.99
CA TRP A 49 -21.70 -0.05 -11.77
C TRP A 49 -22.54 1.10 -11.23
N ALA A 50 -22.71 1.20 -9.90
CA ALA A 50 -23.43 2.30 -9.27
C ALA A 50 -22.73 3.66 -9.51
N ARG A 51 -21.39 3.70 -9.45
CA ARG A 51 -20.60 4.90 -9.82
C ARG A 51 -20.86 5.31 -11.26
N LEU A 52 -20.73 4.37 -12.19
CA LEU A 52 -20.95 4.60 -13.61
C LEU A 52 -22.38 5.05 -13.94
N LEU A 53 -23.39 4.50 -13.25
CA LEU A 53 -24.78 4.96 -13.35
C LEU A 53 -24.93 6.39 -12.82
N GLY A 54 -24.25 6.72 -11.72
CA GLY A 54 -24.17 8.06 -11.15
C GLY A 54 -23.63 9.08 -12.15
N ASP A 55 -22.51 8.77 -12.78
CA ASP A 55 -21.84 9.61 -13.79
C ASP A 55 -22.72 9.84 -15.03
N ARG A 56 -23.56 8.86 -15.37
CA ARG A 56 -24.58 8.96 -16.43
C ARG A 56 -25.87 9.64 -15.99
N GLY A 57 -25.93 10.17 -14.77
CA GLY A 57 -27.12 10.83 -14.22
C GLY A 57 -28.25 9.87 -13.80
N ARG A 58 -28.05 8.55 -13.88
CA ARG A 58 -29.02 7.51 -13.49
C ARG A 58 -28.97 7.24 -11.97
N ARG A 59 -29.04 8.32 -11.18
CA ARG A 59 -28.82 8.32 -9.71
C ARG A 59 -29.76 7.38 -8.94
N ALA A 60 -31.04 7.32 -9.31
CA ALA A 60 -32.00 6.43 -8.64
C ALA A 60 -31.63 4.96 -8.78
N GLN A 61 -31.22 4.54 -9.98
CA GLN A 61 -30.84 3.16 -10.26
C GLN A 61 -29.51 2.79 -9.61
N ALA A 62 -28.57 3.74 -9.52
CA ALA A 62 -27.35 3.54 -8.74
C ALA A 62 -27.66 3.20 -7.27
N LEU A 63 -28.65 3.88 -6.66
CA LEU A 63 -29.10 3.57 -5.30
C LEU A 63 -29.82 2.22 -5.21
N GLU A 64 -30.62 1.85 -6.21
CA GLU A 64 -31.28 0.54 -6.27
C GLU A 64 -30.27 -0.61 -6.31
N VAL A 65 -29.15 -0.44 -7.02
CA VAL A 65 -28.07 -1.44 -7.09
C VAL A 65 -27.41 -1.63 -5.72
N LEU A 66 -27.23 -0.56 -4.93
CA LEU A 66 -26.58 -0.62 -3.61
C LEU A 66 -27.54 -0.99 -2.47
N ALA A 67 -28.85 -0.77 -2.63
CA ALA A 67 -29.84 -0.97 -1.58
C ALA A 67 -29.81 -2.36 -0.91
N PRO A 68 -29.66 -3.50 -1.64
CA PRO A 68 -29.57 -4.82 -1.03
C PRO A 68 -28.38 -4.97 -0.08
N TYR A 69 -27.25 -4.31 -0.38
CA TYR A 69 -26.03 -4.35 0.43
C TYR A 69 -26.13 -3.44 1.65
N VAL A 70 -26.73 -2.25 1.49
CA VAL A 70 -26.96 -1.33 2.62
C VAL A 70 -27.95 -1.95 3.61
N ALA A 71 -28.96 -2.69 3.13
CA ALA A 71 -29.94 -3.37 3.97
C ALA A 71 -29.34 -4.43 4.90
N THR A 72 -28.14 -4.97 4.60
CA THR A 72 -27.46 -5.93 5.49
C THR A 72 -26.79 -5.25 6.69
N GLY A 73 -26.76 -3.92 6.76
CA GLY A 73 -26.02 -3.19 7.79
C GLY A 73 -24.50 -3.22 7.58
N TRP A 74 -24.02 -3.48 6.36
CA TRP A 74 -22.60 -3.56 6.07
C TRP A 74 -22.02 -2.16 5.76
N TRP A 75 -21.09 -1.70 6.60
CA TRP A 75 -20.54 -0.34 6.53
C TRP A 75 -19.94 0.04 5.17
N PRO A 76 -19.11 -0.78 4.50
CA PRO A 76 -18.57 -0.47 3.17
C PRO A 76 -19.64 -0.11 2.13
N ALA A 77 -20.82 -0.75 2.19
CA ALA A 77 -21.94 -0.42 1.31
C ALA A 77 -22.56 0.94 1.65
N ALA A 78 -22.83 1.19 2.93
CA ALA A 78 -23.35 2.48 3.38
C ALA A 78 -22.40 3.64 3.08
N ARG A 79 -21.08 3.43 3.27
CA ARG A 79 -20.04 4.40 2.92
C ARG A 79 -20.06 4.73 1.42
N THR A 80 -20.04 3.71 0.56
CA THR A 80 -20.08 3.90 -0.90
C THR A 80 -21.31 4.70 -1.32
N GLN A 81 -22.48 4.36 -0.78
CA GLN A 81 -23.70 5.09 -1.09
C GLN A 81 -23.67 6.53 -0.55
N ALA A 82 -23.10 6.76 0.63
CA ALA A 82 -22.94 8.11 1.18
C ALA A 82 -22.00 8.98 0.33
N GLU A 83 -20.87 8.43 -0.15
CA GLU A 83 -19.94 9.12 -1.06
C GLU A 83 -20.62 9.52 -2.38
N LEU A 84 -21.46 8.63 -2.94
CA LEU A 84 -22.25 8.94 -4.14
C LEU A 84 -23.32 10.01 -3.89
N LEU A 85 -24.02 9.94 -2.76
CA LEU A 85 -25.00 10.95 -2.38
C LEU A 85 -24.32 12.32 -2.21
N GLU A 86 -23.15 12.36 -1.59
CA GLU A 86 -22.36 13.58 -1.44
C GLU A 86 -21.94 14.17 -2.78
N SER A 87 -21.43 13.35 -3.71
CA SER A 87 -21.03 13.82 -5.05
C SER A 87 -22.19 14.33 -5.90
N TRP A 88 -23.43 13.93 -5.57
CA TRP A 88 -24.66 14.44 -6.18
C TRP A 88 -25.29 15.61 -5.44
N GLU A 89 -24.56 16.24 -4.51
CA GLU A 89 -25.01 17.37 -3.68
C GLU A 89 -26.17 17.02 -2.72
N ARG A 90 -26.34 15.73 -2.37
CA ARG A 90 -27.38 15.23 -1.45
C ARG A 90 -26.79 14.94 -0.07
N ALA A 91 -26.10 15.94 0.48
CA ALA A 91 -25.33 15.81 1.73
C ALA A 91 -26.18 15.37 2.94
N GLU A 92 -27.38 15.90 3.11
CA GLU A 92 -28.25 15.55 4.25
C GLU A 92 -28.67 14.08 4.22
N GLU A 93 -28.86 13.50 3.04
CA GLU A 93 -29.18 12.07 2.91
C GLU A 93 -27.96 11.20 3.18
N ALA A 94 -26.77 11.62 2.74
CA ALA A 94 -25.50 10.96 3.10
C ALA A 94 -25.28 10.97 4.63
N ILE A 95 -25.52 12.11 5.28
CA ILE A 95 -25.42 12.27 6.74
C ILE A 95 -26.45 11.38 7.45
N ALA A 96 -27.70 11.36 7.00
CA ALA A 96 -28.74 10.51 7.57
C ALA A 96 -28.39 9.02 7.45
N LEU A 97 -27.84 8.61 6.31
CA LEU A 97 -27.42 7.23 6.05
C LEU A 97 -26.25 6.79 6.94
N ALA A 98 -25.24 7.64 7.12
CA ALA A 98 -24.03 7.30 7.88
C ALA A 98 -24.23 7.38 9.41
N ARG A 99 -25.18 8.18 9.89
CA ARG A 99 -25.47 8.40 11.32
C ARG A 99 -25.61 7.12 12.16
N PRO A 100 -26.42 6.10 11.79
CA PRO A 100 -26.56 4.89 12.61
C PRO A 100 -25.25 4.10 12.74
N TYR A 101 -24.40 4.12 11.72
CA TYR A 101 -23.11 3.43 11.72
C TYR A 101 -22.08 4.14 12.60
N ALA A 102 -22.12 5.48 12.68
CA ALA A 102 -21.21 6.26 13.51
C ALA A 102 -21.28 5.91 15.01
N ALA A 103 -22.38 5.30 15.47
CA ALA A 103 -22.54 4.86 16.87
C ALA A 103 -21.55 3.74 17.27
N THR A 104 -20.98 3.00 16.31
CA THR A 104 -20.01 1.94 16.60
C THR A 104 -18.60 2.47 16.89
N GLY A 105 -18.33 3.76 16.64
CA GLY A 105 -16.97 4.32 16.68
C GLY A 105 -16.11 3.90 15.48
N GLY A 106 -14.80 4.15 15.56
CA GLY A 106 -13.81 3.76 14.54
C GLY A 106 -14.05 4.39 13.16
N ASN A 107 -13.78 3.62 12.09
CA ASN A 107 -13.90 4.07 10.69
C ASN A 107 -15.27 4.71 10.33
N PRO A 108 -16.43 4.17 10.74
CA PRO A 108 -17.73 4.83 10.50
C PRO A 108 -17.84 6.23 11.10
N LEU A 109 -17.35 6.42 12.33
CA LEU A 109 -17.42 7.70 13.02
C LEU A 109 -16.46 8.72 12.38
N GLU A 110 -15.26 8.27 12.00
CA GLU A 110 -14.27 9.08 11.28
C GLU A 110 -14.87 9.67 10.00
N PHE A 111 -15.43 8.81 9.13
CA PHE A 111 -16.05 9.23 7.88
C PHE A 111 -17.22 10.20 8.14
N PHE A 112 -18.11 9.83 9.07
CA PHE A 112 -19.28 10.64 9.40
C PHE A 112 -18.90 12.04 9.90
N ALA A 113 -17.88 12.16 10.74
CA ALA A 113 -17.41 13.44 11.25
C ALA A 113 -16.78 14.31 10.15
N ARG A 114 -15.97 13.74 9.25
CA ARG A 114 -15.44 14.48 8.08
C ARG A 114 -16.56 14.94 7.16
N LEU A 115 -17.57 14.11 6.94
CA LEU A 115 -18.76 14.47 6.16
C LEU A 115 -19.51 15.64 6.80
N LEU A 116 -19.76 15.61 8.11
CA LEU A 116 -20.37 16.73 8.84
C LEU A 116 -19.57 18.03 8.67
N ALA A 117 -18.24 17.97 8.79
CA ALA A 117 -17.37 19.13 8.68
C ALA A 117 -17.43 19.79 7.30
N ARG A 118 -17.37 19.00 6.21
CA ARG A 118 -17.48 19.51 4.83
C ARG A 118 -18.79 20.23 4.57
N HIS A 119 -19.86 19.86 5.28
CA HIS A 119 -21.20 20.44 5.14
C HIS A 119 -21.56 21.39 6.29
N GLY A 120 -20.55 22.05 6.88
CA GLY A 120 -20.73 23.18 7.81
C GLY A 120 -21.13 22.80 9.24
N ARG A 121 -21.11 21.51 9.61
CA ARG A 121 -21.45 21.01 10.95
C ARG A 121 -20.21 20.66 11.77
N THR A 122 -19.18 21.50 11.68
CA THR A 122 -17.86 21.27 12.30
C THR A 122 -17.94 21.11 13.82
N ASP A 123 -18.77 21.90 14.52
CA ASP A 123 -18.91 21.78 15.97
C ASP A 123 -19.46 20.41 16.42
N GLU A 124 -20.41 19.84 15.66
CA GLU A 124 -20.94 18.50 15.94
C GLU A 124 -19.87 17.45 15.67
N ALA A 125 -19.12 17.58 14.57
CA ALA A 125 -18.02 16.69 14.22
C ALA A 125 -16.94 16.69 15.32
N VAL A 126 -16.48 17.87 15.73
CA VAL A 126 -15.47 18.06 16.79
C VAL A 126 -15.95 17.43 18.11
N THR A 127 -17.20 17.67 18.50
CA THR A 127 -17.77 17.10 19.73
C THR A 127 -17.75 15.57 19.72
N ARG A 128 -18.13 14.96 18.60
CA ARG A 128 -18.19 13.50 18.48
C ARG A 128 -16.80 12.87 18.44
N LEU A 129 -15.86 13.47 17.70
CA LEU A 129 -14.48 12.99 17.62
C LEU A 129 -13.73 13.16 18.94
N SER A 130 -13.97 14.26 19.66
CA SER A 130 -13.37 14.52 20.98
C SER A 130 -13.74 13.46 22.02
N ALA A 131 -14.95 12.87 21.91
CA ALA A 131 -15.37 11.78 22.79
C ALA A 131 -14.61 10.46 22.55
N GLY A 132 -14.02 10.29 21.37
CA GLY A 132 -13.26 9.10 20.96
C GLY A 132 -11.78 9.37 20.72
N ILE A 133 -11.22 10.48 21.24
CA ILE A 133 -9.85 10.93 20.98
C ILE A 133 -8.75 9.93 21.40
N ASP A 134 -9.09 8.93 22.21
CA ASP A 134 -8.15 7.88 22.60
C ASP A 134 -7.93 6.84 21.46
N ASP A 135 -8.73 6.90 20.39
CA ASP A 135 -8.49 6.19 19.14
C ASP A 135 -7.66 7.08 18.20
N TRP A 136 -6.51 6.58 17.74
CA TRP A 136 -5.58 7.31 16.87
C TRP A 136 -6.23 7.80 15.57
N LEU A 137 -7.15 7.01 15.00
CA LEU A 137 -7.86 7.36 13.78
C LEU A 137 -8.78 8.57 14.03
N LEU A 138 -9.52 8.54 15.14
CA LEU A 138 -10.44 9.63 15.50
C LEU A 138 -9.68 10.89 15.92
N ALA A 139 -8.55 10.75 16.62
CA ALA A 139 -7.68 11.86 16.98
C ALA A 139 -7.10 12.54 15.73
N THR A 140 -6.66 11.76 14.74
CA THR A 140 -6.17 12.30 13.46
C THR A 140 -7.27 13.06 12.73
N ALA A 141 -8.45 12.46 12.60
CA ALA A 141 -9.60 13.13 11.97
C ALA A 141 -10.03 14.39 12.73
N LEU A 142 -9.89 14.44 14.05
CA LEU A 142 -10.20 15.62 14.87
C LEU A 142 -9.31 16.81 14.51
N VAL A 143 -7.99 16.57 14.37
CA VAL A 143 -7.04 17.62 13.99
C VAL A 143 -7.35 18.18 12.62
N ASP A 144 -7.63 17.30 11.65
CA ASP A 144 -7.99 17.70 10.27
C ASP A 144 -9.31 18.48 10.24
N VAL A 145 -10.35 17.98 10.92
CA VAL A 145 -11.68 18.61 10.93
C VAL A 145 -11.68 19.97 11.61
N ALA A 146 -10.81 20.17 12.60
CA ALA A 146 -10.67 21.45 13.27
C ALA A 146 -9.90 22.49 12.46
N GLU A 147 -9.42 22.12 11.27
CA GLU A 147 -8.77 23.04 10.35
C GLU A 147 -9.63 24.24 9.97
N GLY A 148 -9.11 25.44 10.28
CA GLY A 148 -9.80 26.70 10.03
C GLY A 148 -11.02 26.96 10.94
N ALA A 149 -11.33 26.07 11.88
CA ALA A 149 -12.52 26.17 12.74
C ALA A 149 -12.30 26.99 14.03
N GLY A 150 -11.07 27.45 14.29
CA GLY A 150 -10.72 28.20 15.49
C GLY A 150 -10.74 27.38 16.79
N ARG A 151 -10.73 26.04 16.69
CA ARG A 151 -10.78 25.09 17.84
C ARG A 151 -9.41 24.50 18.22
N ASP A 152 -8.33 25.03 17.64
CA ASP A 152 -6.99 24.46 17.78
C ASP A 152 -6.48 24.44 19.20
N GLU A 153 -6.71 25.48 19.98
CA GLU A 153 -6.24 25.50 21.37
C GLU A 153 -7.00 24.52 22.25
N ASP A 154 -8.30 24.34 22.02
CA ASP A 154 -9.11 23.36 22.73
C ASP A 154 -8.58 21.94 22.47
N ILE A 155 -8.29 21.63 21.20
CA ILE A 155 -7.79 20.31 20.78
C ILE A 155 -6.34 20.12 21.20
N ALA A 156 -5.51 21.15 21.10
CA ALA A 156 -4.14 21.13 21.58
C ALA A 156 -4.09 20.84 23.09
N ALA A 157 -5.01 21.41 23.87
CA ALA A 157 -5.13 21.11 25.30
C ALA A 157 -5.54 19.65 25.55
N LEU A 158 -6.47 19.12 24.76
CA LEU A 158 -6.89 17.71 24.84
C LEU A 158 -5.74 16.75 24.52
N LEU A 159 -4.95 17.03 23.49
CA LEU A 159 -3.78 16.25 23.10
C LEU A 159 -2.66 16.38 24.14
N ALA A 160 -2.37 17.59 24.63
CA ALA A 160 -1.37 17.83 25.65
C ALA A 160 -1.67 17.07 26.96
N ALA A 161 -2.94 16.96 27.34
CA ALA A 161 -3.36 16.18 28.50
C ALA A 161 -3.05 14.67 28.38
N ARG A 162 -2.81 14.17 27.17
CA ARG A 162 -2.47 12.76 26.87
C ARG A 162 -0.96 12.53 26.74
N ILE A 163 -0.16 13.59 26.84
CA ILE A 163 1.30 13.51 26.87
C ILE A 163 1.74 13.50 28.34
N PRO A 164 2.18 12.36 28.89
CA PRO A 164 2.56 12.28 30.29
C PRO A 164 3.86 13.08 30.53
N ALA A 165 3.94 13.82 31.64
CA ALA A 165 5.16 14.57 31.99
C ALA A 165 6.41 13.69 32.15
N ARG A 166 6.21 12.39 32.44
CA ARG A 166 7.24 11.34 32.42
C ARG A 166 6.59 10.04 31.97
N HIS A 167 6.58 9.76 30.67
CA HIS A 167 6.22 8.43 30.19
C HIS A 167 7.47 7.54 30.20
N ARG A 168 7.43 6.48 31.01
CA ARG A 168 8.37 5.36 30.93
C ARG A 168 7.51 4.15 30.63
N CYS A 169 7.49 3.70 29.40
CA CYS A 169 7.15 2.31 29.19
C CYS A 169 8.20 1.60 28.36
N ASP A 170 8.62 0.46 28.88
CA ASP A 170 9.64 -0.39 28.27
C ASP A 170 9.06 -1.28 27.15
N SER A 171 7.79 -1.06 26.75
CA SER A 171 7.10 -1.81 25.69
C SER A 171 6.16 -0.91 24.86
N PRO A 172 6.19 -1.00 23.52
CA PRO A 172 5.27 -0.28 22.62
C PRO A 172 3.78 -0.56 22.86
N TRP A 173 3.43 -1.64 23.57
CA TRP A 173 2.05 -2.11 23.76
C TRP A 173 1.42 -1.71 25.11
N CYS A 174 2.12 -0.87 25.87
CA CYS A 174 1.83 -0.61 27.27
C CYS A 174 0.69 0.41 27.51
N CYS A 175 0.43 1.28 26.54
CA CYS A 175 -0.62 2.28 26.66
C CYS A 175 -1.93 1.73 26.08
N ARG A 176 -2.98 1.66 26.90
CA ARG A 176 -4.35 1.64 26.39
C ARG A 176 -4.76 3.08 26.07
N GLY A 177 -5.06 3.38 24.81
CA GLY A 177 -5.46 4.70 24.33
C GLY A 177 -4.48 5.30 23.33
N LEU A 178 -4.59 6.60 23.08
CA LEU A 178 -3.74 7.33 22.15
C LEU A 178 -2.30 7.31 22.66
N ASP A 179 -1.38 6.78 21.86
CA ASP A 179 0.02 6.73 22.25
C ASP A 179 0.62 8.16 22.32
N PRO A 180 1.54 8.42 23.27
CA PRO A 180 2.09 9.76 23.44
C PRO A 180 2.84 10.29 22.21
N ASP A 181 3.50 9.44 21.42
CA ASP A 181 4.27 9.88 20.24
C ASP A 181 3.33 10.36 19.11
N THR A 182 2.19 9.71 18.92
CA THR A 182 1.08 10.16 18.06
C THR A 182 0.46 11.44 18.60
N ALA A 183 0.18 11.53 19.90
CA ALA A 183 -0.35 12.76 20.50
C ALA A 183 0.60 13.96 20.32
N ILE A 184 1.91 13.75 20.49
CA ILE A 184 2.96 14.75 20.21
C ILE A 184 2.91 15.16 18.73
N GLY A 185 2.74 14.20 17.82
CA GLY A 185 2.66 14.45 16.38
C GLY A 185 1.51 15.32 15.97
N LEU A 186 0.32 14.93 16.42
CA LEU A 186 -0.92 15.66 16.17
C LEU A 186 -0.85 17.06 16.77
N LEU A 187 -0.28 17.21 17.97
CA LEU A 187 -0.07 18.51 18.60
C LEU A 187 0.93 19.37 17.80
N ALA A 188 2.03 18.78 17.32
CA ALA A 188 3.01 19.47 16.48
C ALA A 188 2.37 19.96 15.17
N THR A 189 1.50 19.17 14.53
CA THR A 189 0.74 19.60 13.34
C THR A 189 -0.12 20.84 13.64
N ILE A 190 -0.81 20.88 14.78
CA ILE A 190 -1.57 22.06 15.20
C ILE A 190 -0.65 23.27 15.39
N ARG A 191 0.50 23.09 16.07
CA ARG A 191 1.45 24.19 16.31
C ARG A 191 2.08 24.71 15.02
N GLU A 192 2.43 23.85 14.08
CA GLU A 192 2.89 24.23 12.74
C GLU A 192 1.84 25.12 12.05
N ARG A 193 0.58 24.69 12.03
CA ARG A 193 -0.52 25.42 11.39
C ARG A 193 -0.76 26.80 12.00
N GLN A 194 -0.53 26.94 13.29
CA GLN A 194 -0.61 28.23 14.00
C GLN A 194 0.59 29.15 13.74
N GLY A 195 1.56 28.73 12.92
CA GLY A 195 2.81 29.45 12.68
C GLY A 195 3.83 29.31 13.82
N ARG A 196 3.56 28.46 14.81
CA ARG A 196 4.43 28.20 15.96
C ARG A 196 5.39 27.05 15.65
N VAL A 197 6.17 27.21 14.58
CA VAL A 197 7.05 26.18 14.00
C VAL A 197 8.10 25.70 15.00
N ASP A 198 8.74 26.62 15.72
CA ASP A 198 9.80 26.27 16.69
C ASP A 198 9.25 25.40 17.84
N GLU A 199 8.00 25.62 18.25
CA GLU A 199 7.34 24.80 19.27
C GLU A 199 6.94 23.42 18.72
N ALA A 200 6.53 23.34 17.45
CA ALA A 200 6.30 22.05 16.79
C ALA A 200 7.60 21.23 16.70
N ILE A 201 8.71 21.86 16.31
CA ILE A 201 10.05 21.22 16.28
C ILE A 201 10.45 20.75 17.68
N ALA A 202 10.30 21.62 18.69
CA ALA A 202 10.63 21.28 20.07
C ALA A 202 9.81 20.08 20.57
N LEU A 203 8.51 20.04 20.25
CA LEU A 203 7.63 18.91 20.59
C LEU A 203 8.11 17.61 19.94
N LEU A 204 8.35 17.61 18.62
CA LEU A 204 8.76 16.41 17.89
C LEU A 204 10.11 15.86 18.37
N ARG A 205 11.03 16.73 18.81
CA ARG A 205 12.30 16.33 19.45
C ARG A 205 12.13 15.61 20.81
N THR A 206 10.96 15.69 21.45
CA THR A 206 10.71 14.99 22.72
C THR A 206 10.19 13.57 22.56
N ARG A 207 9.88 13.15 21.33
CA ARG A 207 9.45 11.77 21.03
C ARG A 207 10.51 10.77 21.43
N GLN A 208 10.08 9.64 21.96
CA GLN A 208 10.97 8.56 22.39
C GLN A 208 11.28 7.60 21.24
N HIS A 209 10.32 7.40 20.34
CA HIS A 209 10.47 6.55 19.16
C HIS A 209 10.33 7.41 17.91
N SER A 210 11.20 7.18 16.92
CA SER A 210 10.93 7.66 15.56
C SER A 210 9.74 6.87 15.03
N THR A 211 8.59 7.54 14.91
CA THR A 211 7.39 6.99 14.29
C THR A 211 7.40 7.31 12.80
N SER A 212 8.35 6.74 12.09
CA SER A 212 8.35 6.78 10.64
C SER A 212 7.22 5.90 10.11
N VAL A 213 6.27 6.51 9.42
CA VAL A 213 5.18 5.79 8.74
C VAL A 213 5.44 5.89 7.24
N ASN A 214 5.52 4.76 6.55
CA ASN A 214 5.81 4.71 5.10
C ASN A 214 7.09 5.48 4.73
N ASN A 215 8.14 5.36 5.56
CA ASN A 215 9.41 6.07 5.43
C ASN A 215 9.37 7.59 5.72
N HIS A 216 8.22 8.18 6.04
CA HIS A 216 8.10 9.60 6.35
C HIS A 216 8.34 9.88 7.83
N ASP A 217 9.38 10.65 8.12
CA ASP A 217 9.63 11.21 9.45
C ASP A 217 9.06 12.63 9.54
N GLN A 218 8.14 12.84 10.47
CA GLN A 218 7.42 14.12 10.62
C GLN A 218 8.35 15.30 10.96
N LEU A 219 9.42 15.07 11.73
CA LEU A 219 10.38 16.14 12.06
C LEU A 219 11.20 16.50 10.83
N ALA A 220 11.69 15.50 10.10
CA ALA A 220 12.41 15.74 8.86
C ALA A 220 11.55 16.50 7.84
N ASP A 221 10.29 16.10 7.69
CA ASP A 221 9.30 16.75 6.83
C ASP A 221 9.01 18.20 7.23
N LEU A 222 8.87 18.46 8.54
CA LEU A 222 8.66 19.81 9.07
C LEU A 222 9.88 20.71 8.79
N LEU A 223 11.09 20.21 9.05
CA LEU A 223 12.32 20.97 8.81
C LEU A 223 12.50 21.29 7.31
N ALA A 224 12.18 20.34 6.44
CA ALA A 224 12.19 20.51 4.99
C ALA A 224 11.21 21.60 4.52
N ARG A 225 9.93 21.51 4.94
CA ARG A 225 8.87 22.47 4.55
C ARG A 225 9.18 23.91 4.95
N HIS A 226 9.84 24.11 6.09
CA HIS A 226 10.17 25.44 6.62
C HIS A 226 11.61 25.89 6.34
N ASP A 227 12.26 25.28 5.34
CA ASP A 227 13.60 25.65 4.87
C ASP A 227 14.69 25.63 5.97
N ARG A 228 14.55 24.73 6.95
CA ARG A 228 15.51 24.54 8.05
C ARG A 228 16.58 23.49 7.68
N ILE A 229 17.24 23.68 6.54
CA ILE A 229 18.14 22.66 5.95
C ILE A 229 19.32 22.30 6.86
N GLU A 230 19.90 23.25 7.58
CA GLU A 230 21.01 22.95 8.51
C GLU A 230 20.56 22.13 9.72
N GLU A 231 19.35 22.37 10.24
CA GLU A 231 18.77 21.56 11.30
C GLU A 231 18.40 20.17 10.79
N LEU A 232 17.91 20.06 9.55
CA LEU A 232 17.64 18.78 8.89
C LEU A 232 18.93 17.98 8.68
N ARG A 233 20.02 18.64 8.27
CA ARG A 233 21.35 18.02 8.14
C ARG A 233 21.88 17.52 9.48
N ALA A 234 21.76 18.32 10.54
CA ALA A 234 22.15 17.91 11.88
C ALA A 234 21.30 16.71 12.36
N TYR A 235 20.00 16.72 12.07
CA TYR A 235 19.12 15.62 12.44
C TYR A 235 19.45 14.34 11.68
N ALA A 236 19.62 14.42 10.35
CA ALA A 236 20.01 13.31 9.48
C ALA A 236 21.32 12.63 9.92
N ALA A 237 22.27 13.38 10.48
CA ALA A 237 23.52 12.82 10.99
C ALA A 237 23.36 11.99 12.28
N THR A 238 22.23 12.09 12.98
CA THR A 238 21.99 11.44 14.28
C THR A 238 20.89 10.40 14.26
N GLU A 239 20.03 10.43 13.24
CA GLU A 239 18.85 9.57 13.10
C GLU A 239 19.25 8.21 12.52
N SER A 240 18.91 7.12 13.20
CA SER A 240 19.46 5.78 12.93
C SER A 240 18.74 4.98 11.86
N LEU A 241 17.52 5.35 11.50
CA LEU A 241 16.72 4.79 10.41
C LEU A 241 17.01 5.50 9.07
N GLY A 242 17.63 6.69 9.14
CA GLY A 242 17.93 7.70 8.11
C GLY A 242 16.82 7.99 7.11
N HIS A 243 15.59 8.02 7.60
CA HIS A 243 14.50 8.71 6.93
C HIS A 243 14.79 10.22 6.82
N ALA A 244 15.48 10.79 7.81
CA ALA A 244 15.91 12.18 7.77
C ALA A 244 16.95 12.44 6.66
N ALA A 245 17.91 11.53 6.46
CA ALA A 245 18.88 11.62 5.38
C ALA A 245 18.21 11.54 4.00
N ARG A 246 17.25 10.62 3.84
CA ARG A 246 16.42 10.53 2.62
C ARG A 246 15.70 11.84 2.32
N ARG A 247 14.98 12.41 3.29
CA ARG A 247 14.24 13.66 3.08
C ARG A 247 15.17 14.84 2.80
N LEU A 248 16.36 14.88 3.41
CA LEU A 248 17.37 15.88 3.07
C LEU A 248 17.81 15.76 1.61
N ALA A 249 18.10 14.56 1.14
CA ALA A 249 18.51 14.34 -0.25
C ALA A 249 17.41 14.72 -1.25
N GLU A 250 16.16 14.34 -0.99
CA GLU A 250 15.00 14.70 -1.83
C GLU A 250 14.84 16.23 -1.94
N VAL A 251 14.94 16.96 -0.83
CA VAL A 251 14.83 18.43 -0.83
C VAL A 251 16.01 19.10 -1.55
N LEU A 252 17.22 18.52 -1.46
CA LEU A 252 18.38 19.02 -2.22
C LEU A 252 18.21 18.77 -3.73
N GLU A 253 17.72 17.59 -4.11
CA GLU A 253 17.38 17.24 -5.51
C GLU A 253 16.31 18.20 -6.08
N GLU A 254 15.22 18.43 -5.34
CA GLU A 254 14.15 19.37 -5.72
C GLU A 254 14.66 20.81 -5.96
N ARG A 255 15.72 21.20 -5.25
CA ARG A 255 16.38 22.52 -5.39
C ARG A 255 17.45 22.55 -6.47
N GLY A 256 17.73 21.43 -7.13
CA GLY A 256 18.75 21.27 -8.15
C GLY A 256 20.16 21.02 -7.61
N ASP A 257 20.34 20.81 -6.31
CA ASP A 257 21.62 20.42 -5.70
C ASP A 257 21.78 18.89 -5.71
N VAL A 258 21.94 18.33 -6.92
CA VAL A 258 22.08 16.89 -7.13
C VAL A 258 23.35 16.34 -6.47
N GLU A 259 24.46 17.08 -6.51
CA GLU A 259 25.71 16.65 -5.85
C GLU A 259 25.57 16.66 -4.31
N GLY A 260 24.85 17.63 -3.74
CA GLY A 260 24.51 17.63 -2.33
C GLY A 260 23.65 16.43 -1.93
N ALA A 261 22.63 16.11 -2.72
CA ALA A 261 21.78 14.92 -2.51
C ALA A 261 22.60 13.61 -2.54
N ILE A 262 23.50 13.49 -3.53
CA ILE A 262 24.42 12.36 -3.64
C ILE A 262 25.37 12.28 -2.43
N ALA A 263 25.92 13.42 -1.98
CA ALA A 263 26.81 13.45 -0.84
C ALA A 263 26.13 12.98 0.45
N VAL A 264 24.83 13.29 0.63
CA VAL A 264 24.04 12.82 1.77
C VAL A 264 23.94 11.29 1.78
N HIS A 265 23.57 10.67 0.67
CA HIS A 265 23.47 9.20 0.60
C HIS A 265 24.82 8.47 0.64
N ARG A 266 25.93 9.14 0.27
CA ARG A 266 27.28 8.59 0.37
C ARG A 266 27.83 8.61 1.79
N GLN A 267 27.24 9.37 2.71
CA GLN A 267 27.69 9.36 4.10
C GLN A 267 27.36 8.00 4.72
N PRO A 268 28.37 7.25 5.20
CA PRO A 268 28.11 5.99 5.87
C PRO A 268 27.32 6.28 7.15
N GLY A 269 26.10 5.75 7.25
CA GLY A 269 25.34 5.79 8.49
C GLY A 269 26.00 4.90 9.54
N ASP A 270 25.97 5.31 10.81
CA ASP A 270 26.52 4.55 11.93
C ASP A 270 25.67 3.31 12.30
N SER A 271 24.55 3.07 11.61
CA SER A 271 23.61 1.99 11.90
C SER A 271 23.75 0.84 10.88
N PRO A 272 23.86 -0.43 11.34
CA PRO A 272 24.03 -1.60 10.47
C PRO A 272 22.80 -1.96 9.63
N ILE A 273 21.61 -1.41 9.93
CA ILE A 273 20.36 -1.62 9.16
C ILE A 273 20.26 -0.58 8.01
N HIS A 274 21.05 0.49 8.10
CA HIS A 274 21.02 1.66 7.23
C HIS A 274 21.70 1.54 5.83
N PRO A 275 22.72 0.68 5.60
CA PRO A 275 23.51 0.78 4.37
C PRO A 275 22.73 0.46 3.08
N CYS A 276 21.82 -0.52 3.12
CA CYS A 276 21.16 -1.02 1.92
C CYS A 276 20.12 -0.06 1.35
N HIS A 277 19.27 0.53 2.20
CA HIS A 277 18.28 1.52 1.76
C HIS A 277 18.93 2.81 1.24
N GLY A 278 20.01 3.28 1.86
CA GLY A 278 20.76 4.45 1.40
C GLY A 278 21.46 4.22 0.05
N ALA A 279 22.07 3.06 -0.14
CA ALA A 279 22.73 2.69 -1.40
C ALA A 279 21.74 2.53 -2.57
N VAL A 280 20.57 1.92 -2.34
CA VAL A 280 19.52 1.83 -3.36
C VAL A 280 19.02 3.22 -3.77
N GLN A 281 18.76 4.11 -2.80
CA GLN A 281 18.34 5.48 -3.08
C GLN A 281 19.41 6.26 -3.85
N LEU A 282 20.69 6.09 -3.47
CA LEU A 282 21.82 6.66 -4.21
C LEU A 282 21.85 6.18 -5.66
N ALA A 283 21.72 4.87 -5.90
CA ALA A 283 21.74 4.32 -7.24
C ALA A 283 20.58 4.83 -8.09
N GLN A 284 19.36 4.88 -7.54
CA GLN A 284 18.19 5.42 -8.23
C GLN A 284 18.36 6.92 -8.56
N LEU A 285 18.91 7.70 -7.62
CA LEU A 285 19.22 9.11 -7.86
C LEU A 285 20.24 9.27 -8.99
N LEU A 286 21.34 8.52 -8.95
CA LEU A 286 22.36 8.53 -10.00
C LEU A 286 21.77 8.16 -11.38
N ALA A 287 20.94 7.12 -11.44
CA ALA A 287 20.30 6.66 -12.67
C ALA A 287 19.37 7.72 -13.28
N ARG A 288 18.50 8.35 -12.46
CA ARG A 288 17.59 9.41 -12.91
C ARG A 288 18.31 10.63 -13.47
N HIS A 289 19.52 10.91 -13.00
CA HIS A 289 20.37 12.02 -13.46
C HIS A 289 21.42 11.60 -14.50
N GLY A 290 21.23 10.46 -15.17
CA GLY A 290 22.05 10.02 -16.31
C GLY A 290 23.44 9.49 -15.93
N ARG A 291 23.69 9.21 -14.64
CA ARG A 291 24.94 8.65 -14.11
C ARG A 291 24.82 7.13 -13.94
N GLY A 292 24.36 6.46 -14.99
CA GLY A 292 24.07 5.02 -15.01
C GLY A 292 25.25 4.16 -14.57
N ASP A 293 26.46 4.47 -15.02
CA ASP A 293 27.66 3.69 -14.65
C ASP A 293 27.94 3.71 -13.14
N GLU A 294 27.76 4.86 -12.50
CA GLU A 294 27.92 4.97 -11.04
C GLU A 294 26.77 4.29 -10.30
N ALA A 295 25.54 4.40 -10.80
CA ALA A 295 24.39 3.71 -10.22
C ALA A 295 24.60 2.19 -10.24
N VAL A 296 25.09 1.69 -11.36
CA VAL A 296 25.38 0.28 -11.56
C VAL A 296 26.47 -0.20 -10.60
N GLU A 297 27.54 0.58 -10.45
CA GLU A 297 28.62 0.26 -9.52
C GLU A 297 28.17 0.24 -8.05
N VAL A 298 27.34 1.20 -7.63
CA VAL A 298 26.78 1.24 -6.27
C VAL A 298 25.94 0.00 -5.97
N MET A 299 25.04 -0.37 -6.90
CA MET A 299 24.21 -1.56 -6.72
C MET A 299 25.00 -2.85 -6.79
N ARG A 300 26.03 -2.93 -7.64
CA ARG A 300 26.92 -4.10 -7.73
C ARG A 300 27.58 -4.38 -6.38
N VAL A 301 28.18 -3.36 -5.76
CA VAL A 301 28.81 -3.49 -4.44
C VAL A 301 27.77 -3.89 -3.39
N LEU A 302 26.60 -3.26 -3.41
CA LEU A 302 25.53 -3.57 -2.46
C LEU A 302 25.06 -5.03 -2.57
N ALA A 303 24.84 -5.50 -3.80
CA ALA A 303 24.39 -6.86 -4.08
C ALA A 303 25.46 -7.89 -3.70
N GLU A 304 26.74 -7.60 -3.94
CA GLU A 304 27.87 -8.45 -3.50
C GLU A 304 27.94 -8.59 -1.97
N ASP A 305 27.65 -7.53 -1.22
CA ASP A 305 27.60 -7.56 0.24
C ASP A 305 26.33 -8.25 0.79
N HIS A 306 25.22 -8.17 0.04
CA HIS A 306 23.90 -8.67 0.44
C HIS A 306 23.38 -9.75 -0.51
N ASN A 307 24.25 -10.71 -0.83
CA ASN A 307 23.98 -11.83 -1.73
C ASN A 307 22.75 -12.69 -1.34
N GLY A 308 22.17 -12.53 -0.15
CA GLY A 308 21.00 -13.27 0.36
C GLY A 308 19.67 -12.51 0.25
N ASP A 309 19.69 -11.25 -0.15
CA ASP A 309 18.52 -10.37 -0.09
C ASP A 309 17.88 -10.23 -1.48
N ASP A 310 16.87 -11.05 -1.77
CA ASP A 310 16.23 -11.12 -3.10
C ASP A 310 15.70 -9.77 -3.59
N TRP A 311 15.23 -8.91 -2.69
CA TRP A 311 14.75 -7.57 -3.04
C TRP A 311 15.86 -6.65 -3.58
N ILE A 312 17.11 -6.81 -3.11
CA ILE A 312 18.28 -6.07 -3.61
C ILE A 312 18.63 -6.58 -5.01
N LEU A 313 18.60 -7.89 -5.21
CA LEU A 313 18.86 -8.53 -6.49
C LEU A 313 17.82 -8.16 -7.55
N HIS A 314 16.55 -8.05 -7.14
CA HIS A 314 15.48 -7.54 -8.00
C HIS A 314 15.75 -6.08 -8.42
N THR A 315 16.00 -5.21 -7.44
CA THR A 315 16.26 -3.78 -7.69
C THR A 315 17.50 -3.59 -8.59
N TRP A 316 18.54 -4.38 -8.37
CA TRP A 316 19.73 -4.42 -9.22
C TRP A 316 19.41 -4.82 -10.65
N SER A 317 18.63 -5.88 -10.83
CA SER A 317 18.26 -6.39 -12.15
C SER A 317 17.38 -5.39 -12.92
N GLU A 318 16.42 -4.75 -12.25
CA GLU A 318 15.62 -3.66 -12.83
C GLU A 318 16.50 -2.50 -13.26
N LEU A 319 17.45 -2.06 -12.42
CA LEU A 319 18.37 -1.00 -12.77
C LEU A 319 19.22 -1.38 -14.00
N CYS A 320 19.75 -2.60 -14.07
CA CYS A 320 20.48 -3.08 -15.25
C CYS A 320 19.63 -3.02 -16.53
N LEU A 321 18.34 -3.39 -16.45
CA LEU A 321 17.43 -3.31 -17.59
C LEU A 321 17.17 -1.87 -18.02
N GLU A 322 16.89 -0.97 -17.07
CA GLU A 322 16.66 0.45 -17.34
C GLU A 322 17.87 1.13 -17.96
N GLN A 323 19.08 0.74 -17.55
CA GLN A 323 20.34 1.26 -18.12
C GLN A 323 20.75 0.55 -19.42
N GLY A 324 19.98 -0.44 -19.90
CA GLY A 324 20.31 -1.19 -21.12
C GLY A 324 21.55 -2.07 -21.00
N ARG A 325 21.88 -2.52 -19.79
CA ARG A 325 23.06 -3.33 -19.45
C ARG A 325 22.67 -4.68 -18.82
N PRO A 326 21.84 -5.51 -19.47
CA PRO A 326 21.38 -6.79 -18.91
C PRO A 326 22.54 -7.78 -18.64
N GLU A 327 23.65 -7.65 -19.36
CA GLU A 327 24.86 -8.47 -19.19
C GLU A 327 25.48 -8.35 -17.79
N ASP A 328 25.46 -7.17 -17.17
CA ASP A 328 26.03 -6.97 -15.84
C ASP A 328 25.18 -7.64 -14.76
N GLY A 329 23.86 -7.53 -14.89
CA GLY A 329 22.90 -8.21 -14.02
C GLY A 329 23.09 -9.72 -14.08
N LEU A 330 23.20 -10.28 -15.29
CA LEU A 330 23.42 -11.70 -15.50
C LEU A 330 24.78 -12.16 -14.97
N ALA A 331 25.86 -11.42 -15.21
CA ALA A 331 27.19 -11.75 -14.72
C ALA A 331 27.24 -11.81 -13.18
N HIS A 332 26.56 -10.87 -12.52
CA HIS A 332 26.45 -10.87 -11.05
C HIS A 332 25.67 -12.10 -10.56
N LEU A 333 24.50 -12.37 -11.15
CA LEU A 333 23.70 -13.53 -10.77
C LEU A 333 24.46 -14.84 -11.04
N ASP A 334 25.28 -14.92 -12.10
CA ASP A 334 26.13 -16.08 -12.39
C ASP A 334 27.20 -16.30 -11.35
N ALA A 335 27.84 -15.23 -10.87
CA ALA A 335 28.79 -15.29 -9.77
C ALA A 335 28.12 -15.77 -8.47
N LEU A 336 26.91 -15.27 -8.17
CA LEU A 336 26.12 -15.68 -7.01
C LEU A 336 25.72 -17.16 -7.08
N ALA A 337 25.20 -17.62 -8.22
CA ALA A 337 24.85 -19.02 -8.43
C ALA A 337 26.08 -19.95 -8.28
N ALA A 338 27.24 -19.54 -8.83
CA ALA A 338 28.49 -20.27 -8.67
C ALA A 338 28.93 -20.37 -7.19
N ALA A 339 28.80 -19.27 -6.43
CA ALA A 339 29.10 -19.25 -5.00
C ALA A 339 28.17 -20.16 -4.17
N ARG A 340 26.92 -20.34 -4.59
CA ARG A 340 25.92 -21.22 -3.95
C ARG A 340 25.98 -22.68 -4.41
N GLY A 341 26.98 -23.07 -5.22
CA GLY A 341 27.16 -24.45 -5.66
C GLY A 341 26.41 -24.82 -6.95
N GLY A 342 25.96 -23.82 -7.71
CA GLY A 342 25.46 -23.97 -9.08
C GLY A 342 23.99 -24.39 -9.23
N ALA A 343 23.34 -24.84 -8.17
CA ALA A 343 21.89 -25.01 -8.14
C ALA A 343 21.24 -23.67 -7.74
N GLU A 344 20.30 -23.22 -8.55
CA GLU A 344 19.56 -21.97 -8.34
C GLU A 344 18.10 -22.32 -8.08
N ASP A 345 17.55 -21.81 -6.98
CA ASP A 345 16.13 -21.95 -6.69
C ASP A 345 15.31 -21.00 -7.57
N TRP A 346 14.03 -21.30 -7.80
CA TRP A 346 13.20 -20.48 -8.69
C TRP A 346 13.17 -19.00 -8.32
N ASP A 347 13.20 -18.68 -7.02
CA ASP A 347 13.16 -17.30 -6.49
C ASP A 347 14.29 -16.42 -7.01
N LEU A 348 15.49 -16.98 -7.18
CA LEU A 348 16.61 -16.25 -7.79
C LEU A 348 16.53 -16.32 -9.32
N TYR A 349 16.09 -17.46 -9.84
CA TYR A 349 16.03 -17.70 -11.27
C TYR A 349 15.05 -16.78 -12.01
N TRP A 350 13.88 -16.49 -11.43
CA TRP A 350 12.89 -15.64 -12.11
C TRP A 350 13.36 -14.19 -12.26
N ILE A 351 14.22 -13.70 -11.36
CA ILE A 351 14.87 -12.38 -11.46
C ILE A 351 15.75 -12.30 -12.71
N ARG A 352 16.36 -13.42 -13.15
CA ARG A 352 17.17 -13.50 -14.38
C ARG A 352 16.34 -13.41 -15.65
N LEU A 353 15.07 -13.84 -15.60
CA LEU A 353 14.27 -14.05 -16.81
C LEU A 353 14.09 -12.78 -17.67
N PRO A 354 13.76 -11.60 -17.11
CA PRO A 354 13.74 -10.36 -17.86
C PRO A 354 15.10 -9.97 -18.45
N LEU A 355 16.20 -10.20 -17.73
CA LEU A 355 17.56 -9.93 -18.22
C LEU A 355 17.94 -10.83 -19.40
N ILE A 356 17.62 -12.13 -19.33
CA ILE A 356 17.79 -13.07 -20.45
C ILE A 356 16.94 -12.63 -21.63
N ALA A 357 15.69 -12.23 -21.40
CA ALA A 357 14.80 -11.77 -22.47
C ALA A 357 15.35 -10.52 -23.17
N ALA A 358 15.95 -9.59 -22.42
CA ALA A 358 16.56 -8.38 -22.96
C ALA A 358 17.84 -8.67 -23.76
N ARG A 359 18.67 -9.64 -23.34
CA ARG A 359 19.94 -9.99 -24.00
C ARG A 359 19.76 -10.96 -25.18
N ASP A 360 19.04 -12.05 -24.95
CA ASP A 360 18.96 -13.22 -25.83
C ASP A 360 17.58 -13.36 -26.53
N GLY A 361 16.59 -12.55 -26.13
CA GLY A 361 15.23 -12.60 -26.63
C GLY A 361 14.28 -13.44 -25.77
N VAL A 362 12.99 -13.16 -25.90
CA VAL A 362 11.92 -13.76 -25.07
C VAL A 362 11.86 -15.27 -25.24
N ASP A 363 12.00 -15.79 -26.47
CA ASP A 363 11.94 -17.24 -26.71
C ASP A 363 13.02 -18.02 -25.95
N GLU A 364 14.24 -17.48 -25.88
CA GLU A 364 15.34 -18.11 -25.13
C GLU A 364 15.04 -18.07 -23.62
N ALA A 365 14.56 -16.95 -23.08
CA ALA A 365 14.17 -16.84 -21.68
C ALA A 365 13.09 -17.88 -21.31
N ILE A 366 12.08 -18.05 -22.16
CA ILE A 366 11.01 -19.03 -21.95
C ILE A 366 11.53 -20.47 -22.07
N ALA A 367 12.40 -20.76 -23.05
CA ALA A 367 13.00 -22.08 -23.20
C ALA A 367 13.80 -22.48 -21.96
N ARG A 368 14.60 -21.56 -21.43
CA ARG A 368 15.38 -21.79 -20.21
C ARG A 368 14.51 -21.91 -18.97
N ALA A 369 13.50 -21.04 -18.82
CA ALA A 369 12.48 -21.15 -17.77
C ALA A 369 11.84 -22.55 -17.73
N ARG A 370 11.42 -23.07 -18.88
CA ARG A 370 10.80 -24.41 -18.99
C ARG A 370 11.77 -25.56 -18.72
N SER A 371 13.08 -25.35 -18.93
CA SER A 371 14.10 -26.35 -18.61
C SER A 371 14.45 -26.41 -17.13
N HIS A 372 14.11 -25.37 -16.36
CA HIS A 372 14.30 -25.33 -14.92
C HIS A 372 13.42 -26.40 -14.23
N PRO A 373 13.89 -27.11 -13.20
CA PRO A 373 13.10 -28.13 -12.49
C PRO A 373 11.74 -27.62 -12.00
N GLU A 374 11.68 -26.36 -11.57
CA GLU A 374 10.46 -25.71 -11.09
C GLU A 374 9.64 -25.00 -12.19
N GLY A 375 10.13 -24.96 -13.43
CA GLY A 375 9.52 -24.20 -14.52
C GLY A 375 8.11 -24.65 -14.92
N ALA A 376 7.70 -25.86 -14.51
CA ALA A 376 6.37 -26.41 -14.73
C ALA A 376 5.43 -26.26 -13.52
N THR A 377 5.86 -25.60 -12.43
CA THR A 377 5.05 -25.41 -11.23
C THR A 377 4.02 -24.29 -11.38
N SER A 378 3.00 -24.29 -10.51
CA SER A 378 2.04 -23.19 -10.44
C SER A 378 2.71 -21.87 -10.04
N TYR A 379 3.79 -21.93 -9.27
CA TYR A 379 4.56 -20.78 -8.81
C TYR A 379 5.40 -20.13 -9.93
N ALA A 380 5.94 -20.94 -10.83
CA ALA A 380 6.69 -20.45 -11.99
C ALA A 380 5.81 -19.81 -13.07
N ALA A 381 4.59 -20.32 -13.23
CA ALA A 381 3.71 -19.95 -14.34
C ALA A 381 3.41 -18.44 -14.47
N PRO A 382 3.14 -17.66 -13.39
CA PRO A 382 2.95 -16.20 -13.47
C PRO A 382 4.15 -15.45 -14.04
N HIS A 383 5.37 -15.83 -13.66
CA HIS A 383 6.60 -15.19 -14.15
C HIS A 383 6.80 -15.43 -15.66
N ILE A 384 6.57 -16.67 -16.11
CA ILE A 384 6.64 -17.06 -17.53
C ILE A 384 5.53 -16.34 -18.33
N ALA A 385 4.31 -16.29 -17.78
CA ALA A 385 3.18 -15.60 -18.40
C ALA A 385 3.41 -14.10 -18.52
N GLY A 386 3.98 -13.46 -17.49
CA GLY A 386 4.35 -12.05 -17.50
C GLY A 386 5.32 -11.70 -18.64
N LEU A 387 6.36 -12.51 -18.84
CA LEU A 387 7.28 -12.33 -19.98
C LEU A 387 6.56 -12.43 -21.34
N LEU A 388 5.68 -13.42 -21.50
CA LEU A 388 4.90 -13.62 -22.72
C LEU A 388 3.94 -12.45 -22.98
N ALA A 389 3.29 -11.94 -21.93
CA ALA A 389 2.38 -10.81 -22.03
C ALA A 389 3.10 -9.52 -22.41
N VAL A 390 4.26 -9.22 -21.82
CA VAL A 390 5.11 -8.07 -22.20
C VAL A 390 5.56 -8.17 -23.66
N ALA A 391 5.77 -9.38 -24.16
CA ALA A 391 6.10 -9.65 -25.57
C ALA A 391 4.88 -9.59 -26.52
N GLY A 392 3.68 -9.30 -26.02
CA GLY A 392 2.44 -9.27 -26.81
C GLY A 392 1.87 -10.66 -27.16
N ARG A 393 2.32 -11.72 -26.50
CA ARG A 393 1.91 -13.13 -26.74
C ARG A 393 0.92 -13.60 -25.67
N THR A 394 -0.16 -12.85 -25.50
CA THR A 394 -1.12 -13.03 -24.40
C THR A 394 -1.82 -14.41 -24.45
N GLU A 395 -2.10 -14.97 -25.63
CA GLU A 395 -2.66 -16.32 -25.76
C GLU A 395 -1.75 -17.41 -25.20
N GLU A 396 -0.44 -17.25 -25.37
CA GLU A 396 0.53 -18.20 -24.81
C GLU A 396 0.68 -18.01 -23.29
N ALA A 397 0.60 -16.77 -22.80
CA ALA A 397 0.55 -16.49 -21.37
C ALA A 397 -0.66 -17.19 -20.72
N VAL A 398 -1.84 -17.10 -21.35
CA VAL A 398 -3.04 -17.82 -20.94
C VAL A 398 -2.81 -19.33 -20.93
N ALA A 399 -2.24 -19.91 -21.99
CA ALA A 399 -1.98 -21.35 -22.05
C ALA A 399 -1.04 -21.87 -20.95
N VAL A 400 -0.07 -21.04 -20.52
CA VAL A 400 0.82 -21.37 -19.39
C VAL A 400 0.05 -21.35 -18.07
N LEU A 401 -0.76 -20.32 -17.82
CA LEU A 401 -1.52 -20.19 -16.58
C LEU A 401 -2.69 -21.18 -16.48
N GLU A 402 -3.31 -21.56 -17.60
CA GLU A 402 -4.41 -22.53 -17.66
C GLU A 402 -4.02 -23.90 -17.10
N GLN A 403 -2.73 -24.28 -17.18
CA GLN A 403 -2.21 -25.52 -16.57
C GLN A 403 -2.38 -25.54 -15.05
N HIS A 404 -2.40 -24.36 -14.43
CA HIS A 404 -2.52 -24.13 -12.99
C HIS A 404 -3.65 -23.14 -12.67
N ALA A 405 -4.76 -23.22 -13.43
CA ALA A 405 -5.81 -22.20 -13.44
C ALA A 405 -6.37 -21.82 -12.07
N PHE A 406 -6.38 -22.76 -11.12
CA PHE A 406 -6.88 -22.51 -9.76
C PHE A 406 -5.93 -21.63 -8.94
N ALA A 407 -4.63 -21.96 -8.94
CA ALA A 407 -3.62 -21.23 -8.18
C ALA A 407 -3.39 -19.82 -8.75
N ASN A 408 -3.51 -19.67 -10.07
CA ASN A 408 -3.22 -18.42 -10.78
C ASN A 408 -4.49 -17.76 -11.35
N SER A 409 -5.60 -17.91 -10.64
CA SER A 409 -6.92 -17.50 -11.15
C SER A 409 -7.03 -16.00 -11.43
N HIS A 410 -6.41 -15.15 -10.60
CA HIS A 410 -6.38 -13.69 -10.78
C HIS A 410 -5.60 -13.26 -12.02
N ASP A 411 -4.37 -13.74 -12.19
CA ASP A 411 -3.52 -13.42 -13.35
C ASP A 411 -4.13 -13.95 -14.64
N LEU A 412 -4.61 -15.20 -14.62
CA LEU A 412 -5.28 -15.82 -15.77
C LEU A 412 -6.54 -15.03 -16.16
N ALA A 413 -7.36 -14.63 -15.19
CA ALA A 413 -8.54 -13.82 -15.46
C ALA A 413 -8.17 -12.46 -16.07
N GLY A 414 -7.09 -11.82 -15.59
CA GLY A 414 -6.58 -10.58 -16.18
C GLY A 414 -6.24 -10.72 -17.66
N HIS A 415 -5.47 -11.74 -18.03
CA HIS A 415 -5.13 -12.00 -19.43
C HIS A 415 -6.33 -12.44 -20.29
N LEU A 416 -7.28 -13.20 -19.72
CA LEU A 416 -8.51 -13.55 -20.43
C LEU A 416 -9.36 -12.31 -20.74
N ILE A 417 -9.41 -11.34 -19.82
CA ILE A 417 -10.09 -10.05 -20.03
C ILE A 417 -9.41 -9.27 -21.17
N ASP A 418 -8.08 -9.25 -21.22
CA ASP A 418 -7.31 -8.60 -22.30
C ASP A 418 -7.61 -9.17 -23.68
N LEU A 419 -7.87 -10.48 -23.75
CA LEU A 419 -8.26 -11.17 -24.97
C LEU A 419 -9.77 -11.04 -25.29
N GLY A 420 -10.54 -10.31 -24.47
CA GLY A 420 -12.00 -10.21 -24.60
C GLY A 420 -12.77 -11.47 -24.21
N ARG A 421 -12.11 -12.48 -23.63
CA ARG A 421 -12.70 -13.73 -23.12
C ARG A 421 -13.32 -13.54 -21.72
N VAL A 422 -14.14 -12.50 -21.58
CA VAL A 422 -14.69 -12.04 -20.29
C VAL A 422 -15.49 -13.10 -19.56
N LYS A 423 -16.33 -13.86 -20.27
CA LYS A 423 -17.17 -14.91 -19.64
C LYS A 423 -16.33 -16.01 -19.00
N ASP A 424 -15.21 -16.37 -19.63
CA ASP A 424 -14.27 -17.37 -19.11
C ASP A 424 -13.58 -16.83 -17.85
N ALA A 425 -13.14 -15.55 -17.88
CA ALA A 425 -12.52 -14.88 -16.74
C ALA A 425 -13.46 -14.81 -15.52
N VAL A 426 -14.71 -14.40 -15.73
CA VAL A 426 -15.72 -14.30 -14.66
C VAL A 426 -16.03 -15.69 -14.09
N ALA A 427 -16.23 -16.69 -14.94
CA ALA A 427 -16.50 -18.06 -14.49
C ALA A 427 -15.31 -18.65 -13.70
N LEU A 428 -14.08 -18.28 -14.05
CA LEU A 428 -12.88 -18.69 -13.32
C LEU A 428 -12.85 -18.08 -11.91
N LEU A 429 -13.04 -16.76 -11.78
CA LEU A 429 -12.99 -16.05 -10.49
C LEU A 429 -14.13 -16.45 -9.54
N GLN A 430 -15.27 -16.87 -10.10
CA GLN A 430 -16.44 -17.30 -9.31
C GLN A 430 -16.38 -18.75 -8.86
N ARG A 431 -15.39 -19.55 -9.29
CA ARG A 431 -15.19 -20.90 -8.77
C ARG A 431 -14.71 -20.81 -7.33
N ARG A 432 -15.63 -21.02 -6.39
CA ARG A 432 -15.30 -21.13 -4.96
C ARG A 432 -14.28 -22.26 -4.75
N GLU A 433 -13.28 -21.99 -3.92
CA GLU A 433 -12.59 -23.01 -3.14
C GLU A 433 -13.66 -23.98 -2.63
N SER A 434 -13.64 -25.21 -3.12
CA SER A 434 -14.30 -26.28 -2.39
C SER A 434 -13.49 -26.38 -1.10
N GLU A 435 -14.04 -25.86 0.00
CA GLU A 435 -13.46 -26.01 1.33
C GLU A 435 -12.95 -27.45 1.43
N PRO A 436 -11.66 -27.70 1.70
CA PRO A 436 -11.28 -29.01 2.18
C PRO A 436 -12.10 -29.18 3.47
N VAL A 437 -13.09 -30.08 3.41
CA VAL A 437 -13.84 -30.53 4.58
C VAL A 437 -12.78 -31.01 5.54
N THR A 438 -12.40 -30.16 6.49
CA THR A 438 -11.58 -30.58 7.61
C THR A 438 -12.44 -31.63 8.30
N PRO A 439 -12.03 -32.92 8.35
CA PRO A 439 -12.80 -33.88 9.09
C PRO A 439 -12.86 -33.37 10.52
N VAL A 440 -14.08 -33.13 11.01
CA VAL A 440 -14.36 -32.72 12.37
C VAL A 440 -13.56 -33.63 13.28
N ARG A 441 -12.51 -33.09 13.90
CA ARG A 441 -11.70 -33.82 14.86
C ARG A 441 -12.51 -33.90 16.14
N THR A 442 -13.44 -34.85 16.19
CA THR A 442 -14.10 -35.27 17.43
C THR A 442 -13.04 -35.90 18.32
N GLY A 443 -12.46 -35.09 19.21
CA GLY A 443 -11.44 -35.52 20.15
C GLY A 443 -11.26 -34.49 21.25
N SER A 444 -12.08 -34.63 22.29
CA SER A 444 -12.01 -33.89 23.55
C SER A 444 -10.62 -33.98 24.17
N LEU A 445 -9.93 -32.85 24.38
CA LEU A 445 -8.82 -32.74 25.32
C LEU A 445 -8.85 -31.35 25.98
N PHE A 446 -9.66 -31.25 27.03
CA PHE A 446 -9.34 -30.40 28.18
C PHE A 446 -8.52 -31.22 29.18
N ASN A 447 -7.61 -30.53 29.88
CA ASN A 447 -6.83 -30.92 31.07
C ASN A 447 -5.53 -31.68 30.73
N ASP A 448 -4.31 -31.19 31.01
CA ASP A 448 -3.82 -30.46 32.19
C ASP A 448 -2.59 -29.55 31.87
N PRO A 449 -2.25 -28.57 32.74
CA PRO A 449 -1.03 -27.74 32.69
C PRO A 449 0.13 -28.38 33.51
N PRO A 450 1.21 -27.66 33.85
CA PRO A 450 2.21 -26.93 33.05
C PRO A 450 3.62 -27.57 33.21
N PHE A 451 4.59 -27.16 32.38
CA PHE A 451 6.00 -26.98 32.77
C PHE A 451 6.66 -25.94 31.88
#